data_AF-A0A0V0RER1-F1
#
_entry.id   AF-A0A0V0RER1-F1
#
_cell.length_a   1.000
_cell.length_b   1.000
_cell.length_c   1.000
_cell.angle_alpha   90.00
_cell.angle_beta   90.00
_cell.angle_gamma   90.00
#
_symmetry.space_group_name_H-M   'P 1'
#
loop_
_entity.id
_entity.type
_entity.pdbx_description
1 polymer ?
#
loop_
_entity_poly.entity_id
_entity_poly.type
_entity_poly.pdbx_seq_one_letter_code
_entity_poly.pdbx_strand_id
1 'polypeptide(L)'
;MHHDGSIVSIGQREKPEIVLFYNKTKSGVDHADQLAQCYNTARKSRRWPLAIFFHLLNVSVINASVIHQHNTGESGKRKNFIKNIAFELLQPYLRSRLECKTLTKKLRPQIETHLPDPGPSTTQDTNIQIKKKRCKFCTRKEDRKTKQYAANVRAIYVPSIQKYYV
;
A
#
# COMPACT_ATOMS: atom_id res chain seq x y z
N MET A 1 -5.06 46.41 -3.58
CA MET A 1 -4.56 46.89 -2.28
C MET A 1 -5.74 47.45 -1.50
N HIS A 2 -5.89 47.08 -0.22
CA HIS A 2 -6.96 47.57 0.65
C HIS A 2 -6.65 49.02 1.04
N HIS A 3 -7.26 49.99 0.36
CA HIS A 3 -7.05 51.43 0.60
C HIS A 3 -8.19 52.09 1.37
N ASP A 4 -9.29 51.38 1.60
CA ASP A 4 -10.38 51.87 2.43
C ASP A 4 -10.26 51.35 3.87
N GLY A 5 -10.65 52.17 4.84
CA GLY A 5 -10.75 51.78 6.25
C GLY A 5 -12.04 51.02 6.53
N SER A 6 -12.50 50.18 5.58
CA SER A 6 -13.80 49.52 5.69
C SER A 6 -13.83 48.59 6.90
N ILE A 7 -14.92 48.71 7.66
CA ILE A 7 -15.19 47.92 8.87
C ILE A 7 -16.27 46.90 8.53
N VAL A 8 -16.03 45.64 8.89
CA VAL A 8 -16.95 44.54 8.71
C VAL A 8 -17.37 44.00 10.07
N SER A 9 -18.68 43.89 10.29
CA SER A 9 -19.25 43.32 11.51
C SER A 9 -19.34 41.80 11.38
N ILE A 10 -18.64 41.06 12.25
CA ILE A 10 -18.77 39.61 12.41
C ILE A 10 -19.44 39.34 13.76
N GLY A 11 -20.74 39.06 13.73
CA GLY A 11 -21.54 38.95 14.95
C GLY A 11 -21.54 40.29 15.71
N GLN A 12 -21.16 40.26 16.98
CA GLN A 12 -21.04 41.47 17.82
C GLN A 12 -19.68 42.18 17.74
N ARG A 13 -18.77 41.75 16.86
CA ARG A 13 -17.41 42.31 16.76
C ARG A 13 -17.21 43.03 15.44
N GLU A 14 -16.69 44.25 15.51
CA GLU A 14 -16.27 45.02 14.35
C GLU A 14 -14.78 44.81 14.11
N LYS A 15 -14.41 44.47 12.87
CA LYS A 15 -13.02 44.29 12.47
C LYS A 15 -12.77 44.98 11.13
N PRO A 16 -11.59 45.59 10.93
CA PRO A 16 -11.20 46.07 9.62
C PRO A 16 -11.20 44.93 8.61
N GLU A 17 -11.70 45.20 7.40
CA GLU A 17 -11.77 44.21 6.31
C GLU A 17 -10.38 43.61 5.99
N ILE A 18 -9.34 44.44 6.02
CA ILE A 18 -7.94 44.02 5.83
C ILE A 18 -7.52 42.91 6.81
N VAL A 19 -7.99 42.98 8.07
CA VAL A 19 -7.69 41.95 9.08
C VAL A 19 -8.40 40.64 8.75
N LEU A 20 -9.61 40.71 8.18
CA LEU A 20 -10.35 39.54 7.75
C LEU A 20 -9.73 38.88 6.53
N PHE A 21 -9.36 39.67 5.52
CA PHE A 21 -8.68 39.19 4.33
C PHE A 21 -7.36 38.51 4.67
N TYR A 22 -6.55 39.12 5.53
CA TYR A 22 -5.31 38.51 6.03
C TYR A 22 -5.57 37.18 6.75
N ASN A 23 -6.51 37.14 7.69
CA ASN A 23 -6.83 35.91 8.42
C ASN A 23 -7.37 34.80 7.52
N LYS A 24 -8.09 35.15 6.45
CA LYS A 24 -8.60 34.20 5.46
C LYS A 24 -7.49 33.57 4.61
N THR A 25 -6.40 34.30 4.36
CA THR A 25 -5.35 33.89 3.40
C THR A 25 -4.06 33.39 4.06
N LYS A 26 -3.77 33.81 5.31
CA LYS A 26 -2.50 33.51 5.99
C LYS A 26 -2.24 32.03 6.29
N SER A 27 -3.27 31.18 6.31
CA SER A 27 -3.17 29.79 6.77
C SER A 27 -2.70 28.79 5.72
N GLY A 28 -2.43 29.23 4.48
CA GLY A 28 -2.09 28.32 3.39
C GLY A 28 -0.86 27.45 3.67
N VAL A 29 0.22 28.06 4.20
CA VAL A 29 1.46 27.35 4.55
C VAL A 29 1.23 26.41 5.74
N ASP A 30 0.61 26.91 6.81
CA ASP A 30 0.27 26.09 8.00
C ASP A 30 -0.58 24.87 7.63
N HIS A 31 -1.50 25.05 6.67
CA HIS A 31 -2.34 23.96 6.18
C HIS A 31 -1.52 22.93 5.40
N ALA A 32 -0.63 23.37 4.50
CA ALA A 32 0.27 22.46 3.79
C ALA A 32 1.19 21.69 4.75
N ASP A 33 1.71 22.34 5.79
CA ASP A 33 2.53 21.72 6.83
C ASP A 33 1.75 20.70 7.65
N GLN A 34 0.52 21.03 8.07
CA GLN A 34 -0.38 20.09 8.73
C GLN A 34 -0.66 18.88 7.84
N LEU A 35 -0.93 19.11 6.56
CA LEU A 35 -1.17 18.08 5.56
C LEU A 35 0.05 17.17 5.41
N ALA A 36 1.28 17.70 5.44
CA ALA A 36 2.52 16.93 5.38
C ALA A 36 2.76 16.11 6.65
N GLN A 37 2.39 16.64 7.82
CA GLN A 37 2.52 15.93 9.09
C GLN A 37 1.55 14.74 9.20
N CYS A 38 0.31 14.86 8.70
CA CYS A 38 -0.68 13.77 8.75
C CYS A 38 -0.23 12.49 8.03
N TYR A 39 0.54 12.61 6.95
CA TYR A 39 1.07 11.48 6.16
C TYR A 39 2.56 11.64 5.91
N ASN A 40 3.32 11.76 7.00
CA ASN A 40 4.76 12.00 6.92
C ASN A 40 5.54 10.73 6.53
N THR A 41 6.38 10.84 5.50
CA THR A 41 7.28 9.77 5.04
C THR A 41 8.66 9.79 5.73
N ALA A 42 8.95 10.81 6.53
CA ALA A 42 10.25 10.99 7.15
C ALA A 42 10.63 9.85 8.10
N ARG A 43 11.90 9.46 8.05
CA ARG A 43 12.49 8.43 8.92
C ARG A 43 13.68 9.01 9.67
N LYS A 44 13.91 8.52 10.89
CA LYS A 44 15.11 8.86 11.67
C LYS A 44 16.35 8.54 10.85
N SER A 45 17.15 9.56 10.58
CA SER A 45 18.38 9.48 9.79
C SER A 45 19.43 10.43 10.37
N ARG A 46 20.70 10.03 10.28
CA ARG A 46 21.85 10.89 10.60
C ARG A 46 22.36 11.67 9.37
N ARG A 47 21.79 11.41 8.19
CA ARG A 47 22.17 12.05 6.93
C ARG A 47 21.16 13.16 6.63
N TRP A 48 21.56 14.42 6.83
CA TRP A 48 20.70 15.59 6.60
C TRP A 48 20.06 15.66 5.20
N PRO A 49 20.67 15.20 4.09
CA PRO A 49 20.03 15.26 2.78
C PRO A 49 18.76 14.41 2.70
N LEU A 50 18.68 13.34 3.50
CA LEU A 50 17.47 12.52 3.57
C LEU A 50 16.30 13.29 4.19
N ALA A 51 16.55 14.26 5.09
CA ALA A 51 15.47 15.10 5.62
C ALA A 51 14.82 15.93 4.50
N ILE A 52 15.63 16.50 3.60
CA ILE A 52 15.13 17.22 2.43
C ILE A 52 14.38 16.28 1.49
N PHE A 53 14.93 15.09 1.23
CA PHE A 53 14.27 14.10 0.37
C PHE A 53 12.88 13.73 0.88
N PHE A 54 12.74 13.44 2.19
CA PHE A 54 11.43 13.12 2.77
C PHE A 54 10.46 14.31 2.75
N HIS A 55 10.96 15.52 2.98
CA HIS A 55 10.13 16.72 2.85
C HIS A 55 9.63 16.89 1.41
N LEU A 56 10.52 16.73 0.42
CA LEU A 56 10.18 16.79 -0.98
C LEU A 56 9.12 15.74 -1.36
N LEU A 57 9.25 14.50 -0.87
CA LEU A 57 8.24 13.46 -1.09
C LEU A 57 6.88 13.86 -0.52
N ASN A 58 6.82 14.40 0.71
CA ASN A 58 5.57 14.82 1.33
C ASN A 58 4.90 15.94 0.51
N VAL A 59 5.65 16.97 0.13
CA VAL A 59 5.15 18.11 -0.68
C VAL A 59 4.69 17.64 -2.06
N SER A 60 5.47 16.77 -2.70
CA SER A 60 5.15 16.25 -4.05
C SER A 60 3.80 15.51 -4.06
N VAL A 61 3.54 14.69 -3.04
CA VAL A 61 2.28 13.96 -2.92
C VAL A 61 1.09 14.89 -2.65
N ILE A 62 1.28 15.95 -1.86
CA ILE A 62 0.25 16.97 -1.64
C ILE A 62 -0.09 17.65 -2.97
N ASN A 63 0.91 18.15 -3.69
CA ASN A 63 0.72 18.83 -4.96
C ASN A 63 0.09 17.92 -6.01
N ALA A 64 0.56 16.68 -6.13
CA ALA A 64 -0.02 15.69 -7.04
C ALA A 64 -1.50 15.42 -6.71
N SER A 65 -1.87 15.40 -5.42
CA SER A 65 -3.28 15.19 -5.02
C SER A 65 -4.18 16.34 -5.43
N VAL A 66 -3.70 17.58 -5.33
CA VAL A 66 -4.43 18.78 -5.77
C VAL A 66 -4.61 18.77 -7.29
N ILE A 67 -3.54 18.46 -8.04
CA ILE A 67 -3.58 18.37 -9.51
C ILE A 67 -4.55 17.27 -9.94
N HIS A 68 -4.49 16.09 -9.31
CA HIS A 68 -5.38 14.98 -9.63
C HIS A 68 -6.84 15.34 -9.39
N GLN A 69 -7.16 15.91 -8.22
CA GLN A 69 -8.51 16.35 -7.89
C GLN A 69 -9.03 17.41 -8.87
N HIS A 70 -8.18 18.35 -9.28
CA HIS A 70 -8.54 19.37 -10.26
C HIS A 70 -8.84 18.77 -11.64
N ASN A 71 -8.06 17.76 -12.06
CA ASN A 71 -8.19 17.15 -13.39
C ASN A 71 -9.36 16.17 -13.49
N THR A 72 -9.68 15.42 -12.43
CA THR A 72 -10.75 14.41 -12.47
C THR A 72 -12.08 14.92 -11.93
N GLY A 73 -12.07 16.01 -11.15
CA GLY A 73 -13.23 16.45 -10.39
C GLY A 73 -13.60 15.50 -9.23
N GLU A 74 -12.84 14.42 -9.02
CA GLU A 74 -13.11 13.45 -7.97
C GLU A 74 -12.60 13.96 -6.62
N SER A 75 -13.52 14.25 -5.72
CA SER A 75 -13.20 14.58 -4.33
C SER A 75 -13.12 13.32 -3.47
N GLY A 76 -11.98 12.64 -3.53
CA GLY A 76 -11.69 11.46 -2.72
C GLY A 76 -10.97 11.79 -1.40
N LYS A 77 -10.99 10.85 -0.45
CA LYS A 77 -10.08 10.95 0.72
C LYS A 77 -8.65 10.89 0.23
N ARG A 78 -7.82 11.90 0.54
CA ARG A 78 -6.38 11.94 0.21
C ARG A 78 -5.62 10.66 0.57
N LYS A 79 -6.02 9.98 1.65
CA LYS A 79 -5.49 8.65 2.03
C LYS A 79 -5.56 7.62 0.91
N ASN A 80 -6.66 7.60 0.15
CA ASN A 80 -6.86 6.64 -0.95
C ASN A 80 -5.93 6.97 -2.12
N PHE A 81 -5.82 8.26 -2.46
CA PHE A 81 -4.85 8.73 -3.46
C PHE A 81 -3.41 8.31 -3.13
N ILE A 82 -2.98 8.53 -1.89
CA ILE A 82 -1.64 8.13 -1.41
C ILE A 82 -1.45 6.61 -1.54
N LYS A 83 -2.45 5.82 -1.13
CA LYS A 83 -2.40 4.36 -1.25
C LYS A 83 -2.28 3.92 -2.70
N ASN A 84 -3.10 4.48 -3.59
CA ASN A 84 -3.12 4.09 -5.00
C ASN A 84 -1.77 4.36 -5.66
N ILE A 85 -1.21 5.56 -5.49
CA ILE A 85 0.13 5.89 -5.99
C ILE A 85 1.19 4.95 -5.40
N ALA A 86 1.16 4.70 -4.09
CA ALA A 86 2.12 3.80 -3.47
C ALA A 86 2.05 2.39 -4.07
N PHE A 87 0.84 1.86 -4.31
CA PHE A 87 0.66 0.56 -4.95
C PHE A 87 1.10 0.58 -6.40
N GLU A 88 0.70 1.56 -7.20
CA GLU A 88 1.10 1.72 -8.61
C GLU A 88 2.62 1.78 -8.78
N LEU A 89 3.30 2.55 -7.93
CA LEU A 89 4.77 2.62 -7.92
C LEU A 89 5.41 1.28 -7.54
N LEU A 90 4.76 0.45 -6.73
CA LEU A 90 5.27 -0.85 -6.31
C LEU A 90 5.03 -1.96 -7.36
N GLN A 91 4.00 -1.86 -8.20
CA GLN A 91 3.61 -2.91 -9.14
C GLN A 91 4.77 -3.48 -9.99
N PRO A 92 5.60 -2.69 -10.69
CA PRO A 92 6.68 -3.24 -11.51
C PRO A 92 7.70 -4.03 -10.68
N TYR A 93 8.00 -3.58 -9.47
CA TYR A 93 8.92 -4.25 -8.55
C TYR A 93 8.33 -5.54 -7.99
N LEU A 94 7.03 -5.56 -7.70
CA LEU A 94 6.31 -6.74 -7.26
C LEU A 94 6.28 -7.82 -8.36
N ARG A 95 6.05 -7.42 -9.62
CA ARG A 95 6.11 -8.34 -10.78
C ARG A 95 7.50 -8.93 -10.95
N SER A 96 8.55 -8.10 -10.95
CA SER A 96 9.94 -8.58 -11.02
C SER A 96 10.30 -9.50 -9.84
N ARG A 97 9.79 -9.24 -8.64
CA ARG A 97 9.97 -10.11 -7.48
C ARG A 97 9.37 -11.50 -7.66
N LEU A 98 8.27 -11.65 -8.40
CA LEU A 98 7.64 -12.94 -8.65
C LEU A 98 8.47 -13.86 -9.54
N GLU A 99 9.24 -13.28 -10.47
CA GLU A 99 10.18 -14.00 -11.35
C GLU A 99 11.36 -14.60 -10.58
N CYS A 100 11.60 -14.14 -9.35
CA CYS A 100 12.67 -14.64 -8.50
C CYS A 100 12.40 -16.10 -8.05
N LYS A 101 13.21 -17.03 -8.54
CA LYS A 101 13.10 -18.47 -8.24
C LYS A 101 13.25 -18.80 -6.75
N THR A 102 14.04 -18.01 -6.02
CA THR A 102 14.30 -18.19 -4.59
C THR A 102 13.22 -17.57 -3.70
N LEU A 103 12.20 -16.92 -4.28
CA LEU A 103 11.12 -16.30 -3.51
C LEU A 103 10.39 -17.34 -2.62
N THR A 104 10.27 -16.99 -1.35
CA THR A 104 9.63 -17.84 -0.34
C THR A 104 8.19 -18.16 -0.74
N LYS A 105 7.78 -19.43 -0.56
CA LYS A 105 6.42 -19.92 -0.83
C LYS A 105 5.30 -19.16 -0.10
N LYS A 106 5.63 -18.50 1.01
CA LYS A 106 4.71 -17.65 1.77
C LYS A 106 4.51 -16.27 1.13
N LEU A 107 5.58 -15.69 0.55
CA LEU A 107 5.56 -14.34 -0.01
C LEU A 107 4.90 -14.29 -1.38
N ARG A 108 5.09 -15.33 -2.21
CA ARG A 108 4.49 -15.42 -3.56
C ARG A 108 2.97 -15.14 -3.57
N PRO A 109 2.13 -15.87 -2.80
CA PRO A 109 0.68 -15.61 -2.81
C PRO A 109 0.32 -14.25 -2.23
N GLN A 110 1.11 -13.69 -1.31
CA GLN A 110 0.85 -12.34 -0.78
C GLN A 110 1.07 -11.28 -1.84
N ILE A 111 2.11 -11.42 -2.66
CA ILE A 111 2.39 -10.50 -3.77
C ILE A 111 1.31 -10.63 -4.86
N GLU A 112 0.94 -11.86 -5.23
CA GLU A 112 -0.12 -12.14 -6.20
C GLU A 112 -1.46 -11.53 -5.78
N THR A 113 -1.82 -11.59 -4.49
CA THR A 113 -3.08 -11.00 -3.97
C THR A 113 -3.14 -9.48 -4.13
N HIS A 114 -1.99 -8.80 -4.16
CA HIS A 114 -1.92 -7.34 -4.21
C HIS A 114 -1.62 -6.78 -5.61
N LEU A 115 -1.37 -7.65 -6.59
CA LEU A 115 -1.26 -7.24 -7.99
C LEU A 115 -2.65 -7.32 -8.64
N PRO A 116 -3.02 -6.33 -9.49
CA PRO A 116 -4.18 -6.48 -10.35
C PRO A 116 -4.01 -7.72 -11.22
N ASP A 117 -5.08 -8.50 -11.37
CA ASP A 117 -5.05 -9.71 -12.21
C ASP A 117 -4.52 -9.34 -13.61
N PRO A 118 -3.53 -10.07 -14.15
CA PRO A 118 -2.95 -9.81 -15.47
C PRO A 118 -3.91 -10.11 -16.64
N GLY A 119 -5.23 -10.00 -16.45
CA GLY A 119 -6.23 -10.52 -17.38
C GLY A 119 -6.24 -12.05 -17.40
N PRO A 120 -7.15 -12.67 -18.17
CA PRO A 120 -7.21 -14.11 -18.30
C PRO A 120 -5.92 -14.61 -18.94
N SER A 121 -5.00 -15.10 -18.11
CA SER A 121 -3.89 -15.91 -18.58
C SER A 121 -4.49 -17.23 -19.03
N THR A 122 -4.72 -17.38 -20.34
CA THR A 122 -5.05 -18.66 -20.98
C THR A 122 -3.83 -19.58 -20.88
N THR A 123 -3.56 -20.08 -19.68
CA THR A 123 -2.70 -21.24 -19.49
C THR A 123 -3.65 -22.40 -19.24
N GLN A 124 -4.05 -23.05 -20.33
CA GLN A 124 -4.71 -24.33 -20.23
C GLN A 124 -3.71 -25.28 -19.55
N ASP A 125 -3.97 -25.61 -18.29
CA ASP A 125 -3.27 -26.62 -17.51
C ASP A 125 -3.47 -28.00 -18.17
N THR A 126 -2.74 -28.23 -19.26
CA THR A 126 -2.58 -29.54 -19.86
C THR A 126 -1.29 -30.13 -19.28
N ASN A 127 -1.42 -31.27 -18.60
CA ASN A 127 -0.33 -32.05 -17.97
C ASN A 127 0.17 -31.61 -16.57
N ILE A 128 -0.68 -31.75 -15.53
CA ILE A 128 -0.23 -31.77 -14.13
C ILE A 128 0.50 -33.11 -13.86
N GLN A 129 1.82 -33.15 -14.04
CA GLN A 129 2.63 -34.23 -13.46
C GLN A 129 2.61 -34.13 -11.93
N ILE A 130 2.04 -35.14 -11.27
CA ILE A 130 1.98 -35.21 -9.81
C ILE A 130 3.40 -35.44 -9.23
N LYS A 131 4.08 -34.34 -8.89
CA LYS A 131 5.39 -34.39 -8.20
C LYS A 131 5.19 -34.78 -6.73
N LYS A 132 6.01 -35.71 -6.23
CA LYS A 132 6.03 -36.10 -4.81
C LYS A 132 6.42 -34.89 -3.95
N LYS A 133 5.62 -34.54 -2.93
CA LYS A 133 5.89 -33.45 -1.98
C LYS A 133 6.08 -34.01 -0.57
N ARG A 134 6.78 -33.28 0.30
CA ARG A 134 6.99 -33.66 1.71
C ARG A 134 5.64 -33.69 2.44
N CYS A 135 5.41 -34.72 3.25
CA CYS A 135 4.27 -34.80 4.15
C CYS A 135 4.29 -33.65 5.19
N LYS A 136 3.13 -33.08 5.51
CA LYS A 136 3.00 -31.97 6.48
C LYS A 136 2.93 -32.47 7.92
N PHE A 137 2.46 -33.70 8.16
CA PHE A 137 2.40 -34.28 9.50
C PHE A 137 3.69 -34.97 9.93
N CYS A 138 4.54 -35.36 8.97
CA CYS A 138 5.86 -35.92 9.29
C CYS A 138 6.86 -34.81 9.63
N THR A 139 7.77 -35.11 10.54
CA THR A 139 8.82 -34.16 10.94
C THR A 139 9.78 -33.85 9.79
N ARG A 140 10.49 -32.70 9.88
CA ARG A 140 11.42 -32.29 8.82
C ARG A 140 12.64 -33.22 8.70
N LYS A 141 13.00 -33.95 9.75
CA LYS A 141 14.13 -34.89 9.74
C LYS A 141 13.82 -36.15 8.91
N GLU A 142 12.58 -36.60 8.89
CA GLU A 142 12.18 -37.85 8.21
C GLU A 142 12.09 -37.76 6.69
N ASP A 143 11.96 -36.54 6.14
CA ASP A 143 11.78 -36.25 4.70
C ASP A 143 10.79 -37.13 3.91
N ARG A 144 9.78 -37.69 4.60
CA ARG A 144 8.76 -38.54 3.97
C ARG A 144 8.02 -37.79 2.86
N LYS A 145 8.06 -38.33 1.64
CA LYS A 145 7.38 -37.79 0.46
C LYS A 145 6.10 -38.56 0.17
N THR A 146 5.03 -37.86 -0.19
CA THR A 146 3.75 -38.45 -0.58
C THR A 146 3.25 -37.90 -1.93
N LYS A 147 2.42 -38.69 -2.61
CA LYS A 147 1.64 -38.30 -3.80
C LYS A 147 0.18 -37.98 -3.48
N GLN A 148 -0.27 -38.23 -2.24
CA GLN A 148 -1.66 -38.02 -1.82
C GLN A 148 -1.90 -36.55 -1.40
N TYR A 149 -3.04 -36.00 -1.84
CA TYR A 149 -3.51 -34.65 -1.52
C TYR A 149 -4.92 -34.75 -0.96
N ALA A 150 -5.22 -34.01 0.11
CA ALA A 150 -6.60 -33.90 0.60
C ALA A 150 -7.35 -32.85 -0.24
N ALA A 151 -8.53 -33.21 -0.75
CA ALA A 151 -9.27 -32.41 -1.72
C ALA A 151 -9.90 -31.14 -1.14
N ASN A 152 -10.11 -31.03 0.18
CA ASN A 152 -10.84 -29.89 0.77
C ASN A 152 -10.28 -29.31 2.07
N VAL A 153 -9.10 -29.74 2.53
CA VAL A 153 -8.37 -29.07 3.61
C VAL A 153 -6.89 -29.17 3.26
N ARG A 154 -6.15 -28.06 3.33
CA ARG A 154 -4.68 -28.05 3.15
C ARG A 154 -3.92 -28.78 4.29
N ALA A 155 -4.41 -29.93 4.78
CA ALA A 155 -3.83 -30.78 5.82
C ALA A 155 -3.61 -32.21 5.26
N ILE A 156 -2.46 -32.84 5.53
CA ILE A 156 -1.91 -33.95 4.74
C ILE A 156 -2.09 -35.30 5.43
N TYR A 157 -3.25 -35.97 5.33
CA TYR A 157 -3.42 -37.31 5.93
C TYR A 157 -2.32 -38.30 5.51
N VAL A 158 -1.76 -39.00 6.51
CA VAL A 158 -0.99 -40.24 6.31
C VAL A 158 -1.98 -41.37 6.61
N PRO A 159 -2.27 -42.29 5.67
CA PRO A 159 -3.03 -43.48 6.01
C PRO A 159 -2.24 -44.28 7.04
N SER A 160 -2.80 -44.40 8.24
CA SER A 160 -2.42 -45.37 9.24
C SER A 160 -2.42 -46.75 8.59
N ILE A 161 -1.24 -47.31 8.33
CA ILE A 161 -1.10 -48.74 8.08
C ILE A 161 -1.55 -49.43 9.36
N GLN A 162 -2.71 -50.10 9.29
CA GLN A 162 -3.15 -51.10 10.26
C GLN A 162 -2.00 -52.09 10.48
N LYS A 163 -1.32 -51.97 11.63
CA LYS A 163 -0.57 -53.09 12.17
C LYS A 163 -1.57 -53.98 12.87
N TYR A 164 -1.97 -55.05 12.19
CA TYR A 164 -2.41 -56.28 12.83
C TYR A 164 -1.35 -56.66 13.87
N TYR A 165 -1.75 -56.70 15.15
CA TYR A 165 -1.04 -57.44 16.18
C TYR A 165 -1.83 -58.73 16.42
N VAL A 166 -1.13 -59.85 16.28
CA VAL A 166 -1.42 -61.12 16.94
C VAL A 166 -1.25 -60.92 18.45
#